data_AF-A0A7X9DUY6-F1
#
_entry.id   AF-A0A7X9DUY6-F1
#
_cell.length_a   1.000
_cell.length_b   1.000
_cell.length_c   1.000
_cell.angle_alpha   90.00
_cell.angle_beta   90.00
_cell.angle_gamma   90.00
#
_symmetry.space_group_name_H-M   'P 1'
#
loop_
_entity.id
_entity.type
_entity.pdbx_description
1 polymer ?
#
loop_
_entity_poly.entity_id
_entity_poly.type
_entity_poly.pdbx_seq_one_letter_code
_entity_poly.pdbx_strand_id
1 'polypeptide(L)'
;MKRFCVLLASTMVFAACDGGVTPDDLKCAINADCQKDYLCNAEQKCVSGAPLTITTESLPAAVAGGPYQAALNGEGGLLPYTWGLEAASGKTLPSWLSVDPATGVLSGTA
;
A
#
# COMPACT_ATOMS: atom_id res chain seq x y z
N MET A 1 30.96 14.24 5.33
CA MET A 1 31.39 13.17 6.27
C MET A 1 30.24 12.19 6.47
N LYS A 2 30.38 10.96 5.94
CA LYS A 2 29.61 9.71 6.16
C LYS A 2 29.40 9.04 4.78
N ARG A 3 29.71 7.78 4.52
CA ARG A 3 30.46 6.69 5.17
C ARG A 3 30.95 5.81 4.00
N PHE A 4 32.19 5.32 4.05
CA PHE A 4 32.67 4.27 3.15
C PHE A 4 31.90 2.97 3.45
N CYS A 5 31.47 2.22 2.42
CA CYS A 5 31.13 0.81 2.57
C CYS A 5 31.85 -0.01 1.51
N VAL A 6 32.50 -1.07 1.99
CA VAL A 6 33.52 -1.89 1.32
C VAL A 6 32.86 -2.88 0.38
N LEU A 7 33.37 -2.98 -0.85
CA LEU A 7 33.09 -4.05 -1.80
C LEU A 7 34.08 -5.20 -1.56
N LEU A 8 33.63 -6.31 -0.96
CA LEU A 8 34.35 -7.59 -1.06
C LEU A 8 33.38 -8.79 -1.10
N ALA A 9 33.59 -9.62 -2.11
CA ALA A 9 33.22 -11.04 -2.28
C ALA A 9 31.84 -11.43 -2.88
N SER A 10 31.88 -11.70 -4.18
CA SER A 10 31.33 -12.83 -4.96
C SER A 10 29.84 -13.23 -4.99
N THR A 11 28.93 -12.74 -4.16
CA THR A 11 27.49 -13.09 -4.32
C THR A 11 26.49 -11.97 -4.01
N MET A 12 26.89 -10.70 -4.01
CA MET A 12 25.98 -9.59 -3.69
C MET A 12 25.23 -9.04 -4.90
N VAL A 13 23.91 -9.17 -4.87
CA VAL A 13 22.99 -8.35 -5.65
C VAL A 13 23.19 -6.89 -5.22
N PHE A 14 23.53 -6.03 -6.17
CA PHE A 14 23.61 -4.59 -5.96
C PHE A 14 22.19 -3.99 -5.87
N ALA A 15 21.89 -3.26 -4.80
CA ALA A 15 20.78 -2.29 -4.81
C ALA A 15 21.25 -0.94 -4.21
N ALA A 16 21.70 -0.10 -5.15
CA ALA A 16 21.83 1.36 -5.21
C ALA A 16 22.20 2.21 -3.97
N CYS A 17 23.36 2.85 -4.07
CA CYS A 17 23.59 4.20 -3.57
C CYS A 17 23.30 5.18 -4.74
N ASP A 18 22.20 5.93 -4.69
CA ASP A 18 22.05 7.32 -5.17
C ASP A 18 20.55 7.66 -5.34
N GLY A 19 20.18 8.87 -4.91
CA GLY A 19 19.00 9.60 -5.37
C GLY A 19 17.64 8.88 -5.41
N GLY A 20 16.88 8.95 -4.31
CA GLY A 20 15.41 9.00 -4.37
C GLY A 20 14.71 7.76 -4.94
N VAL A 21 15.17 6.56 -4.62
CA VAL A 21 14.33 5.36 -4.73
C VAL A 21 13.30 5.40 -3.61
N THR A 22 12.02 5.43 -3.95
CA THR A 22 10.95 5.10 -3.00
C THR A 22 11.22 3.68 -2.47
N PRO A 23 10.82 3.33 -1.24
CA PRO A 23 11.02 1.99 -0.66
C PRO A 23 10.55 0.84 -1.56
N ASP A 24 9.68 1.18 -2.50
CA ASP A 24 9.04 0.33 -3.49
C ASP A 24 9.94 -0.19 -4.64
N ASP A 25 11.14 0.36 -4.85
CA ASP A 25 12.06 -0.04 -5.94
C ASP A 25 13.33 -0.78 -5.44
N LEU A 26 13.47 -0.98 -4.12
CA LEU A 26 14.58 -1.75 -3.56
C LEU A 26 14.35 -3.25 -3.77
N LYS A 27 15.18 -3.85 -4.64
CA LYS A 27 15.23 -5.30 -4.82
C LYS A 27 15.87 -5.97 -3.60
N CYS A 28 15.28 -7.07 -3.12
CA CYS A 28 15.76 -7.85 -1.98
C CYS A 28 15.89 -9.33 -2.33
N ALA A 29 16.84 -10.04 -1.68
CA ALA A 29 16.95 -11.49 -1.75
C ALA A 29 16.49 -12.16 -0.44
N ILE A 30 16.65 -11.45 0.68
CA ILE A 30 16.22 -11.88 2.02
C ILE A 30 15.67 -10.69 2.81
N ASN A 31 14.92 -10.96 3.89
CA ASN A 31 14.36 -9.92 4.76
C ASN A 31 15.43 -8.99 5.38
N ALA A 32 16.67 -9.47 5.55
CA ALA A 32 17.76 -8.67 6.09
C ALA A 32 18.26 -7.56 5.13
N ASP A 33 17.90 -7.64 3.84
CA ASP A 33 18.19 -6.58 2.86
C ASP A 33 17.24 -5.40 3.00
N CYS A 34 16.09 -5.59 3.66
CA CYS A 34 15.09 -4.57 3.90
C CYS A 34 15.35 -3.81 5.20
N GLN A 35 14.82 -2.58 5.27
CA GLN A 35 14.84 -1.82 6.53
C GLN A 35 14.03 -2.54 7.62
N LYS A 36 14.26 -2.14 8.88
CA LYS A 36 13.47 -2.64 10.01
C LYS A 36 11.97 -2.43 9.74
N ASP A 37 11.15 -3.44 10.03
CA ASP A 37 9.70 -3.50 9.78
C ASP A 37 9.28 -3.70 8.31
N TYR A 38 10.23 -4.00 7.41
CA TYR A 38 9.97 -4.39 6.03
C TYR A 38 10.39 -5.85 5.78
N LEU A 39 9.63 -6.54 4.92
CA LEU A 39 9.85 -7.93 4.51
C LEU A 39 10.13 -7.99 3.02
N CYS A 40 10.91 -8.99 2.61
CA CYS A 40 11.13 -9.30 1.21
C CYS A 40 9.98 -10.17 0.70
N ASN A 41 9.23 -9.69 -0.29
CA ASN A 41 8.13 -10.46 -0.88
C ASN A 41 8.63 -11.41 -1.99
N ALA A 42 7.70 -12.21 -2.56
CA ALA A 42 8.01 -13.15 -3.64
C ALA A 42 8.47 -12.46 -4.95
N GLU A 43 8.12 -11.18 -5.13
CA GLU A 43 8.57 -10.36 -6.27
C GLU A 43 9.92 -9.68 -6.00
N GLN A 44 10.61 -10.09 -4.93
CA GLN A 44 11.92 -9.57 -4.55
C GLN A 44 11.90 -8.07 -4.24
N LYS A 45 10.80 -7.57 -3.67
CA LYS A 45 10.60 -6.16 -3.31
C LYS A 45 10.43 -6.02 -1.80
N CYS A 46 11.04 -4.99 -1.22
CA CYS A 46 10.82 -4.63 0.18
C CYS A 46 9.44 -3.99 0.37
N VAL A 47 8.65 -4.56 1.25
CA VAL A 47 7.27 -4.13 1.53
C VAL A 47 7.04 -4.10 3.04
N SER A 48 6.07 -3.29 3.50
CA SER A 48 5.81 -3.16 4.92
C SER A 48 5.37 -4.49 5.54
N GLY A 49 6.09 -4.95 6.56
CA GLY A 49 5.71 -6.10 7.39
C GLY A 49 4.68 -5.76 8.47
N ALA A 50 4.33 -4.48 8.65
CA ALA A 50 3.25 -4.07 9.54
C ALA A 50 1.91 -4.66 9.07
N PRO A 51 0.94 -4.91 9.97
CA PRO A 51 -0.40 -5.37 9.57
C PRO A 51 -1.10 -4.32 8.70
N LEU A 52 -1.84 -4.78 7.69
CA LEU A 52 -2.69 -3.91 6.86
C LEU A 52 -3.72 -3.20 7.74
N THR A 53 -3.78 -1.88 7.63
CA THR A 53 -4.73 -1.03 8.35
C THR A 53 -5.33 0.00 7.40
N ILE A 54 -6.66 0.19 7.46
CA ILE A 54 -7.34 1.26 6.72
C ILE A 54 -7.21 2.54 7.56
N THR A 55 -6.64 3.59 6.97
CA THR A 55 -6.39 4.88 7.65
C THR A 55 -7.48 5.92 7.38
N THR A 56 -8.42 5.63 6.48
CA THR A 56 -9.60 6.46 6.26
C THR A 56 -10.54 6.40 7.46
N GLU A 57 -10.49 7.43 8.31
CA GLU A 57 -11.35 7.51 9.50
C GLU A 57 -12.76 7.99 9.21
N SER A 58 -12.93 8.83 8.18
CA SER A 58 -14.23 9.39 7.81
C SER A 58 -14.35 9.60 6.30
N LEU A 59 -15.59 9.55 5.83
CA LEU A 59 -15.95 9.78 4.43
C LEU A 59 -16.85 11.03 4.34
N PRO A 60 -16.74 11.81 3.25
CA PRO A 60 -17.65 12.93 3.00
C PRO A 60 -19.11 12.47 3.00
N ALA A 61 -20.00 13.33 3.49
CA ALA A 61 -21.43 13.11 3.36
C ALA A 61 -21.85 13.22 1.89
N ALA A 62 -22.69 12.29 1.42
CA ALA A 62 -23.23 12.35 0.08
C ALA A 62 -24.44 13.30 0.00
N VAL A 63 -24.59 13.98 -1.13
CA VAL A 63 -25.74 14.83 -1.44
C VAL A 63 -26.69 14.06 -2.34
N ALA A 64 -27.97 13.97 -1.96
CA ALA A 64 -28.97 13.25 -2.74
C ALA A 64 -29.07 13.76 -4.18
N GLY A 65 -29.08 12.83 -5.14
CA GLY A 65 -29.05 13.08 -6.58
C GLY A 65 -27.72 13.59 -7.14
N GLY A 66 -26.71 13.79 -6.29
CA GLY A 66 -25.40 14.32 -6.67
C GLY A 66 -24.36 13.22 -6.91
N PRO A 67 -23.31 13.51 -7.70
CA PRO A 67 -22.19 12.61 -7.84
C PRO A 67 -21.42 12.50 -6.51
N TYR A 68 -21.03 11.27 -6.18
CA TYR A 68 -20.21 10.97 -5.01
C TYR A 68 -18.85 10.44 -5.45
N GLN A 69 -17.78 10.95 -4.85
CA GLN A 69 -16.43 10.42 -5.00
C GLN A 69 -15.64 10.59 -3.71
N ALA A 70 -15.03 9.51 -3.22
CA ALA A 70 -14.14 9.52 -2.07
C ALA A 70 -13.04 8.47 -2.25
N ALA A 71 -11.85 8.69 -1.68
CA ALA A 71 -10.75 7.73 -1.76
C ALA A 71 -10.55 7.04 -0.41
N LEU A 72 -10.29 5.73 -0.46
CA LEU A 72 -9.83 4.96 0.70
C LEU A 72 -8.30 4.92 0.72
N ASN A 73 -7.75 5.02 1.92
CA ASN A 73 -6.32 4.95 2.19
C ASN A 73 -6.05 3.78 3.14
N GLY A 74 -4.99 3.02 2.81
CA GLY A 74 -4.52 1.90 3.60
C GLY A 74 -3.01 1.95 3.72
N GLU A 75 -2.49 1.51 4.86
CA GLU A 75 -1.07 1.44 5.17
C GLU A 75 -0.72 0.06 5.71
N GLY A 76 0.55 -0.33 5.56
CA GLY A 76 1.04 -1.63 5.98
C GLY A 76 0.64 -2.78 5.05
N GLY A 77 1.08 -3.99 5.37
CA GLY A 77 0.80 -5.17 4.58
C GLY A 77 1.53 -5.20 3.23
N LEU A 78 1.16 -6.21 2.44
CA LEU A 78 1.75 -6.46 1.13
C LEU A 78 0.89 -5.81 0.04
N LEU A 79 1.54 -5.02 -0.80
CA LEU A 79 0.96 -4.52 -2.04
C LEU A 79 0.93 -5.64 -3.11
N PRO A 80 0.06 -5.54 -4.13
CA PRO A 80 -0.99 -4.53 -4.30
C PRO A 80 -2.24 -4.81 -3.45
N TYR A 81 -2.91 -3.75 -2.97
CA TYR A 81 -4.18 -3.90 -2.25
C TYR A 81 -5.34 -4.18 -3.22
N THR A 82 -6.29 -4.98 -2.77
CA THR A 82 -7.59 -5.15 -3.43
C THR A 82 -8.68 -4.66 -2.50
N TRP A 83 -9.46 -3.69 -2.96
CA TRP A 83 -10.53 -3.07 -2.19
C TRP A 83 -11.87 -3.74 -2.47
N GLY A 84 -12.68 -3.86 -1.42
CA GLY A 84 -14.04 -4.38 -1.49
C GLY A 84 -14.94 -3.63 -0.53
N LEU A 85 -16.22 -3.55 -0.88
CA LEU A 85 -17.25 -3.04 0.03
C LEU A 85 -18.01 -4.21 0.62
N GLU A 86 -17.94 -4.32 1.94
CA GLU A 86 -18.78 -5.22 2.69
C GLU A 86 -19.70 -4.43 3.60
N ALA A 87 -20.92 -4.93 3.76
CA ALA A 87 -21.89 -4.28 4.62
C ALA A 87 -21.49 -4.48 6.08
N ALA A 88 -21.36 -3.38 6.83
CA ALA A 88 -21.14 -3.47 8.27
C ALA A 88 -22.29 -4.23 8.93
N SER A 89 -21.99 -5.05 9.94
CA SER A 89 -22.92 -5.99 10.59
C SER A 89 -24.33 -5.42 10.77
N GLY A 90 -25.29 -5.99 10.02
CA GLY A 90 -26.71 -5.64 10.10
C GLY A 90 -27.16 -4.45 9.26
N LYS A 91 -26.28 -3.86 8.45
CA LYS A 91 -26.62 -2.82 7.47
C LYS A 91 -26.57 -3.38 6.04
N THR A 92 -27.29 -2.74 5.14
CA THR A 92 -27.19 -3.00 3.70
C THR A 92 -26.32 -1.92 3.08
N LEU A 93 -25.43 -2.31 2.17
CA LEU A 93 -24.66 -1.36 1.38
C LEU A 93 -25.62 -0.57 0.47
N PRO A 94 -25.50 0.76 0.37
CA PRO A 94 -26.31 1.53 -0.56
C PRO A 94 -26.10 1.03 -2.00
N SER A 95 -27.19 0.78 -2.73
CA SER A 95 -27.12 0.25 -4.11
C SER A 95 -26.44 1.18 -5.10
N TRP A 96 -26.33 2.47 -4.77
CA TRP A 96 -25.67 3.46 -5.58
C TRP A 96 -24.16 3.56 -5.37
N LEU A 97 -23.62 2.94 -4.32
CA LEU A 97 -22.22 3.05 -3.92
C LEU A 97 -21.42 1.86 -4.45
N SER A 98 -20.33 2.15 -5.16
CA SER A 98 -19.37 1.16 -5.64
C SER A 98 -17.95 1.55 -5.23
N VAL A 99 -17.04 0.57 -5.18
CA VAL A 99 -15.61 0.77 -4.98
C VAL A 99 -14.85 0.25 -6.19
N ASP A 100 -13.85 1.00 -6.64
CA ASP A 100 -12.85 0.49 -7.57
C ASP A 100 -11.88 -0.41 -6.79
N PRO A 101 -11.79 -1.72 -7.11
CA PRO A 101 -10.97 -2.67 -6.37
C PRO A 101 -9.47 -2.39 -6.48
N ALA A 102 -8.99 -1.71 -7.51
CA ALA A 102 -7.58 -1.42 -7.71
C ALA A 102 -7.15 -0.10 -7.05
N THR A 103 -8.03 0.90 -7.05
CA THR A 103 -7.69 2.25 -6.59
C THR A 103 -8.25 2.60 -5.21
N GLY A 104 -9.25 1.86 -4.73
CA GLY A 104 -9.95 2.18 -3.48
C GLY A 104 -10.85 3.41 -3.59
N VAL A 105 -11.14 3.88 -4.80
CA VAL A 105 -12.04 5.01 -5.02
C VAL A 105 -13.49 4.54 -4.90
N LEU A 106 -14.20 5.13 -3.96
CA LEU A 106 -15.65 5.06 -3.83
C LEU A 106 -16.30 6.01 -4.82
N SER A 107 -17.30 5.52 -5.55
CA SER A 107 -18.04 6.34 -6.51
C SER A 107 -19.52 5.93 -6.58
N GLY A 108 -20.38 6.87 -6.97
CA GLY A 108 -21.81 6.63 -7.06
C GLY A 108 -22.64 7.88 -7.31
N THR A 109 -23.96 7.72 -7.26
CA THR A 109 -24.94 8.83 -7.26
C THR A 109 -25.97 8.58 -6.17
N ALA A 110 -25.96 9.42 -5.13
CA ALA A 110 -26.72 9.16 -3.90
C ALA A 110 -28.23 9.41 -4.00
#